data_AF-A0A067M9R6-F1
#
_entry.id   AF-A0A067M9R6-F1
#
_cell.length_a   1.000
_cell.length_b   1.000
_cell.length_c   1.000
_cell.angle_alpha   90.00
_cell.angle_beta   90.00
_cell.angle_gamma   90.00
#
_symmetry.space_group_name_H-M   'P 1'
#
loop_
_entity.id
_entity.type
_entity.pdbx_description
1 polymer ?
#
loop_
_entity_poly.entity_id
_entity_poly.type
_entity_poly.pdbx_seq_one_letter_code
_entity_poly.pdbx_strand_id
1 'polypeptide(L)' 'MMPHWHWFSNFCPLTLKIRLANNSFIKSARVGDIEFYPIINGRKGQPVTLTHVLYVPLLQS' A
#
# COMPACT_ATOMS: atom_id res chain seq x y z
N MET A 1 -12.25 7.73 -2.22
CA MET A 1 -12.48 6.51 -1.42
C MET A 1 -11.26 5.62 -1.54
N MET A 2 -10.75 5.04 -0.44
CA MET A 2 -9.62 4.10 -0.48
C MET A 2 -10.15 2.68 -0.70
N PRO A 3 -9.93 2.06 -1.86
CA PRO A 3 -10.27 0.65 -2.03
C PRO A 3 -9.44 -0.18 -1.04
N HIS A 4 -10.02 -1.26 -0.52
CA HIS A 4 -9.38 -2.18 0.44
C HIS A 4 -8.99 -1.58 1.80
N TRP A 5 -9.61 -0.49 2.27
CA TRP A 5 -9.33 0.10 3.60
C TRP A 5 -9.24 -0.94 4.74
N HIS A 6 -10.05 -2.01 4.68
CA HIS A 6 -10.06 -3.08 5.69
C HIS A 6 -8.79 -3.95 5.72
N TRP A 7 -7.92 -3.91 4.70
CA TRP A 7 -6.62 -4.60 4.73
C TRP A 7 -5.56 -3.82 5.49
N PHE A 8 -5.80 -2.54 5.78
CA PHE A 8 -4.79 -1.67 6.33
C PHE A 8 -4.93 -1.48 7.84
N SER A 9 -3.79 -1.52 8.54
CA SER A 9 -3.67 -1.24 9.98
C SER A 9 -2.52 -0.27 10.25
N ASN A 10 -2.51 0.32 11.46
CA ASN A 10 -1.42 1.20 11.94
C ASN A 10 -1.08 2.40 11.03
N PHE A 11 -2.09 3.04 10.43
CA PHE A 11 -1.85 4.14 9.51
C PHE A 11 -1.37 5.41 10.22
N CYS A 12 -0.17 5.85 9.86
CA CYS A 12 0.36 7.16 10.26
C CYS A 12 0.45 8.10 9.04
N PRO A 13 0.14 9.39 9.19
CA PRO A 13 0.44 10.39 8.17
C PRO A 13 1.94 10.37 7.86
N LEU A 14 2.30 10.20 6.58
CA LEU A 14 3.69 10.24 6.13
C LEU A 14 3.73 10.77 4.70
N THR A 15 4.33 11.94 4.53
CA THR A 15 4.48 12.59 3.22
C THR A 15 5.92 12.49 2.76
N LEU A 16 6.18 11.60 1.80
CA LEU A 16 7.46 11.43 1.13
C LEU A 16 7.31 11.83 -0.34
N LYS A 17 8.36 12.44 -0.89
CA LYS A 17 8.46 12.75 -2.32
C LYS A 17 9.01 11.52 -3.04
N ILE A 18 8.26 11.01 -4.02
CA ILE A 18 8.60 9.82 -4.78
C ILE A 18 8.88 10.25 -6.21
N ARG A 19 10.05 9.90 -6.74
CA ARG A 19 10.42 10.16 -8.13
C ARG A 19 9.98 8.96 -8.98
N LEU A 20 9.19 9.23 -10.01
CA LEU A 20 8.77 8.23 -10.99
C LEU A 20 9.83 8.05 -12.08
N ALA A 21 9.75 6.94 -12.81
CA ALA A 21 10.67 6.63 -13.91
C ALA A 21 10.65 7.68 -15.05
N ASN A 22 9.52 8.37 -15.24
CA ASN A 22 9.37 9.48 -16.19
C ASN A 22 9.92 10.82 -15.65
N ASN A 23 10.74 10.80 -14.60
CA ASN A 23 11.29 11.97 -13.89
C ASN A 23 10.27 12.91 -13.22
N SER A 24 8.97 12.61 -13.28
CA SER A 24 7.98 13.35 -12.50
C SER A 24 8.03 12.97 -11.02
N PHE A 25 7.38 13.77 -10.18
CA PHE A 25 7.33 13.53 -8.74
C PHE A 25 5.88 13.45 -8.26
N ILE A 26 5.63 12.47 -7.40
CA ILE A 26 4.37 12.32 -6.66
C ILE A 26 4.66 12.27 -5.15
N LYS A 27 3.61 12.31 -4.33
CA LYS A 27 3.74 12.27 -2.87
C LYS A 27 2.98 11.08 -2.28
N SER A 28 3.56 10.43 -1.29
CA SER A 28 2.78 9.58 -0.39
C SER A 28 1.88 10.43 0.51
N ALA A 29 0.79 9.85 0.96
CA ALA A 29 -0.08 10.48 1.97
C ALA A 29 0.09 9.84 3.35
N ARG A 30 0.34 8.52 3.40
CA ARG A 30 0.38 7.73 4.64
C ARG A 30 1.31 6.53 4.51
N VAL A 31 1.69 5.95 5.65
CA VAL A 31 2.37 4.64 5.75
C VAL A 31 1.62 3.77 6.76
N GLY A 32 1.55 2.47 6.51
CA GLY A 32 0.93 1.52 7.43
C GLY A 32 1.24 0.09 7.04
N ASP A 33 0.58 -0.84 7.72
CA ASP A 33 0.74 -2.27 7.47
C ASP A 33 -0.47 -2.78 6.67
N ILE A 34 -0.26 -3.80 5.84
CA ILE A 34 -1.30 -4.46 5.06
C ILE A 34 -1.30 -5.94 5.39
N GLU A 35 -2.41 -6.46 5.89
CA GLU A 35 -2.64 -7.89 6.03
C GLU A 35 -3.54 -8.40 4.91
N PHE A 36 -3.10 -9.47 4.24
CA PHE A 36 -3.92 -10.14 3.23
C PHE A 36 -3.67 -11.65 3.20
N TYR A 37 -4.65 -12.37 2.65
CA TYR A 37 -4.58 -13.82 2.45
C TYR A 37 -4.19 -14.08 0.99
N PRO A 38 -2.95 -14.52 0.69
CA PRO A 38 -2.54 -14.81 -0.67
C PRO A 38 -3.33 -16.00 -1.21
N ILE A 39 -3.64 -15.98 -2.50
CA ILE A 39 -4.21 -17.14 -3.20
C ILE A 39 -3.08 -17.92 -3.85
N ILE A 40 -2.81 -19.12 -3.35
CA ILE A 40 -1.77 -20.03 -3.84
C ILE A 40 -2.48 -21.26 -4.40
N ASN A 41 -2.30 -21.56 -5.69
CA ASN A 41 -2.97 -22.65 -6.39
C ASN A 41 -4.51 -22.66 -6.19
N GLY A 42 -5.13 -21.47 -6.23
CA GLY A 42 -6.58 -21.32 -6.04
C GLY A 42 -7.08 -21.48 -4.60
N ARG A 43 -6.20 -21.66 -3.62
CA ARG A 43 -6.55 -21.77 -2.19
C ARG A 43 -6.01 -20.59 -1.41
N LYS A 44 -6.76 -20.12 -0.40
CA LYS A 44 -6.27 -19.12 0.56
C LYS A 44 -5.12 -19.73 1.36
N GLY A 45 -3.98 -19.07 1.33
CA GLY A 45 -2.81 -19.39 2.15
C GLY A 45 -2.90 -18.78 3.55
N GLN A 46 -1.79 -18.88 4.29
CA GLN A 46 -1.63 -18.19 5.57
C GLN A 46 -1.61 -16.67 5.37
N PRO A 47 -2.15 -15.88 6.33
CA PRO A 47 -2.12 -14.43 6.23
C PRO A 47 -0.67 -13.92 6.17
N VAL A 48 -0.44 -12.95 5.31
CA VAL A 48 0.86 -12.27 5.16
C VAL A 48 0.65 -10.80 5.48
N THR A 49 1.52 -10.28 6.37
CA THR A 49 1.57 -8.87 6.70
C THR A 49 2.73 -8.21 5.96
N LEU A 50 2.42 -7.26 5.09
CA LEU A 50 3.39 -6.32 4.55
C LEU A 50 3.50 -5.15 5.50
N THR A 51 4.69 -4.85 5.98
CA THR A 51 4.92 -3.71 6.89
C THR A 51 5.47 -2.51 6.12
N HIS A 52 5.25 -1.32 6.65
CA HIS A 52 5.76 -0.06 6.08
C HIS A 52 5.32 0.22 4.62
N VAL A 53 4.08 -0.14 4.28
CA VAL A 53 3.52 0.09 2.95
C VAL A 53 3.12 1.56 2.79
N LEU A 54 3.62 2.19 1.72
CA LEU A 54 3.28 3.57 1.37
C LEU A 54 1.95 3.64 0.63
N TYR A 55 1.03 4.45 1.14
CA TYR A 55 -0.18 4.83 0.42
C TYR A 55 0.08 6.06 -0.44
N VAL A 56 -0.02 5.90 -1.76
CA VAL A 56 0.31 6.90 -2.76
C VAL A 56 -0.89 7.15 -3.68
N PRO A 57 -1.81 8.07 -3.34
CA PRO A 57 -3.09 8.21 -4.04
C PRO A 57 -2.98 8.72 -5.47
N LEU A 58 -1.89 9.41 -5.81
CA LEU A 58 -1.63 9.96 -7.15
C LEU A 58 -0.87 8.99 -8.05
N LEU A 59 -0.48 7.82 -7.55
CA LEU A 59 0.11 6.78 -8.37
C LEU A 59 -1.03 6.12 -9.17
N GLN A 60 -1.17 6.53 -10.44
CA GLN A 60 -2.09 5.90 -11.36
C GLN A 60 -1.46 4.60 -11.88
N SER A 61 -2.24 3.51 -11.86
CA SER A 61 -1.88 2.23 -12.47
C SER A 61 -2.18 2.21 -13.96
#